data_AF-A0A7K0TFX1-F1
#
_entry.id   AF-A0A7K0TFX1-F1
#
_cell.length_a   1.000
_cell.length_b   1.000
_cell.length_c   1.000
_cell.angle_alpha   90.00
_cell.angle_beta   90.00
_cell.angle_gamma   90.00
#
_symmetry.space_group_name_H-M   'P 1'
#
loop_
_entity.id
_entity.type
_entity.pdbx_description
1 polymer ?
#
loop_
_entity_poly.entity_id
_entity_poly.type
_entity_poly.pdbx_seq_one_letter_code
_entity_poly.pdbx_strand_id
1 'polypeptide(L)'
;RNRTFGEVLGRSGSMVTAREEVAKTVEGVASSSAVLEIAHRVGIEVPVIEAVADVVSGAITPSQALDRLMEITTRAENFIR
;
A
#
# COMPACT_ATOMS: atom_id res chain seq x y z
N ARG A 1 -14.81 -1.84 -3.54
CA ARG A 1 -14.19 -0.55 -3.95
C ARG A 1 -12.68 -0.64 -3.81
N ASN A 2 -12.14 -0.69 -2.59
CA ASN A 2 -10.69 -0.83 -2.35
C ASN A 2 -10.06 -2.07 -3.04
N ARG A 3 -10.67 -3.26 -2.88
CA ARG A 3 -10.18 -4.49 -3.54
C ARG A 3 -10.09 -4.36 -5.06
N THR A 4 -11.18 -3.96 -5.71
CA THR A 4 -11.23 -3.80 -7.17
C THR A 4 -10.21 -2.78 -7.68
N PHE A 5 -10.05 -1.65 -6.97
CA PHE A 5 -9.02 -0.66 -7.28
C PHE A 5 -7.61 -1.25 -7.16
N GLY A 6 -7.33 -1.94 -6.05
CA GLY A 6 -6.04 -2.60 -5.84
C GLY A 6 -5.73 -3.67 -6.90
N GLU A 7 -6.73 -4.42 -7.35
CA GLU A 7 -6.58 -5.41 -8.42
C GLU A 7 -6.25 -4.77 -9.77
N VAL A 8 -6.91 -3.67 -10.14
CA VAL A 8 -6.59 -2.94 -11.38
C VAL A 8 -5.22 -2.30 -11.29
N LEU A 9 -4.90 -1.69 -10.15
CA LEU A 9 -3.59 -1.08 -9.89
C LEU A 9 -2.46 -2.11 -9.95
N GLY A 10 -2.66 -3.29 -9.35
CA GLY A 10 -1.68 -4.37 -9.39
C GLY A 10 -1.46 -4.92 -10.80
N ARG A 11 -2.53 -5.04 -11.61
CA ARG A 11 -2.42 -5.51 -13.00
C ARG A 11 -1.84 -4.49 -13.96
N SER A 12 -2.24 -3.23 -13.83
CA SER A 12 -1.83 -2.15 -14.75
C SER A 12 -0.54 -1.45 -14.35
N GLY A 13 -0.17 -1.51 -13.06
CA GLY A 13 0.91 -0.71 -12.49
C GLY A 13 0.63 0.80 -12.49
N SER A 14 -0.58 1.23 -12.86
CA SER A 14 -0.89 2.63 -13.16
C SER A 14 -2.02 3.16 -12.28
N MET A 15 -1.70 4.19 -11.50
CA MET A 15 -2.68 4.93 -10.70
C MET A 15 -3.71 5.67 -11.57
N VAL A 16 -3.31 6.10 -12.77
CA VAL A 16 -4.22 6.77 -13.72
C VAL A 16 -5.25 5.78 -14.22
N THR A 17 -4.81 4.63 -14.73
CA THR A 17 -5.68 3.56 -15.24
C THR A 17 -6.60 3.06 -14.13
N ALA A 18 -6.08 2.84 -12.91
CA ALA A 18 -6.90 2.40 -11.79
C ALA A 18 -7.99 3.40 -11.40
N ARG A 19 -7.72 4.72 -11.50
CA ARG A 19 -8.72 5.77 -11.22
C ARG A 19 -9.75 5.92 -12.33
N GLU A 20 -9.35 5.75 -13.59
CA GLU A 20 -10.24 5.82 -14.75
C GLU A 20 -11.19 4.61 -14.80
N GLU A 21 -10.67 3.40 -14.57
CA GLU A 21 -11.48 2.17 -14.59
C GLU A 21 -12.37 2.02 -13.34
N VAL A 22 -11.95 2.60 -12.21
CA VAL A 22 -12.71 2.55 -10.95
C VAL A 22 -13.27 3.93 -10.63
N ALA A 23 -14.37 4.29 -11.29
CA ALA A 23 -15.07 5.58 -11.16
C ALA A 23 -15.70 5.87 -9.78
N LYS A 24 -15.52 5.00 -8.78
CA LYS A 24 -16.07 5.17 -7.43
C LYS A 24 -14.96 5.57 -6.47
N THR A 25 -15.24 6.49 -5.56
CA THR A 25 -14.33 6.87 -4.47
C THR A 25 -13.75 5.63 -3.78
N VAL A 26 -12.43 5.63 -3.60
CA VAL A 26 -11.66 4.57 -2.96
C VAL A 26 -11.23 5.10 -1.60
N GLU A 27 -11.95 4.73 -0.55
CA GLU A 27 -11.72 5.31 0.78
C GLU A 27 -10.27 5.04 1.26
N GLY A 28 -9.72 3.87 0.95
CA GLY A 28 -8.36 3.48 1.35
C GLY A 28 -7.26 4.33 0.72
N VAL A 29 -7.49 4.91 -0.46
CA VAL A 29 -6.56 5.86 -1.10
C VAL A 29 -6.57 7.19 -0.38
N ALA A 30 -7.74 7.62 0.10
CA ALA A 30 -7.90 8.88 0.81
C ALA A 30 -7.46 8.80 2.29
N SER A 31 -7.63 7.63 2.91
CA SER A 31 -7.37 7.45 4.35
C SER A 31 -5.99 6.90 4.70
N SER A 32 -5.23 6.36 3.73
CA SER A 32 -3.95 5.69 4.00
C SER A 32 -2.93 6.61 4.69
N SER A 33 -2.82 7.87 4.26
CA SER A 33 -1.93 8.86 4.87
C SER A 33 -2.31 9.22 6.31
N ALA A 34 -3.60 9.40 6.59
CA ALA A 34 -4.09 9.71 7.93
C ALA A 34 -3.87 8.54 8.90
N VAL A 35 -4.12 7.30 8.45
CA VAL A 35 -3.85 6.10 9.27
C VAL A 35 -2.36 5.93 9.52
N LEU A 36 -1.53 6.18 8.51
CA LEU A 36 -0.07 6.14 8.64
C LEU A 36 0.44 7.16 9.68
N GLU A 37 -0.05 8.40 9.61
CA GLU A 37 0.31 9.45 10.57
C GLU A 37 -0.04 9.04 12.01
N ILE A 38 -1.23 8.48 12.24
CA ILE A 38 -1.64 8.01 13.57
C ILE A 38 -0.71 6.90 14.05
N ALA A 39 -0.42 5.91 13.20
CA ALA A 39 0.45 4.79 13.55
C ALA A 39 1.86 5.25 13.97
N HIS A 40 2.44 6.17 13.21
CA HIS A 40 3.75 6.76 13.55
C HIS A 40 3.72 7.55 14.86
N ARG A 41 2.64 8.30 15.11
CA ARG A 41 2.48 9.04 16.38
C ARG A 41 2.42 8.14 17.61
N VAL A 42 1.92 6.91 17.47
CA VAL A 42 1.84 5.94 18.56
C VAL A 42 3.01 4.94 18.55
N GLY A 43 3.97 5.10 17.64
CA GLY A 43 5.16 4.24 17.56
C GLY A 43 4.88 2.80 17.11
N ILE A 44 3.80 2.58 16.35
CA ILE A 44 3.46 1.25 15.82
C ILE A 44 3.97 1.12 14.40
N GLU A 45 4.71 0.04 14.13
CA GLU A 45 5.14 -0.33 12.78
C GLU A 45 3.96 -0.88 11.97
N VAL A 46 3.72 -0.30 10.79
CA VAL A 46 2.62 -0.68 9.91
C VAL A 46 3.11 -0.86 8.46
N PRO A 47 4.00 -1.82 8.20
CA PRO A 47 4.73 -1.92 6.93
C PRO A 47 3.81 -2.05 5.70
N VAL A 48 2.66 -2.73 5.85
CA VAL A 48 1.66 -2.83 4.77
C VAL A 48 0.98 -1.49 4.50
N ILE A 49 0.68 -0.71 5.53
CA ILE A 49 0.02 0.60 5.39
C ILE A 49 1.00 1.60 4.77
N GLU A 50 2.27 1.57 5.19
CA GLU A 50 3.36 2.33 4.58
C GLU A 50 3.49 2.03 3.09
N ALA A 51 3.61 0.75 2.72
CA ALA A 51 3.70 0.34 1.32
C ALA A 51 2.49 0.80 0.49
N VAL A 52 1.28 0.71 1.04
CA VAL A 52 0.07 1.20 0.36
C VAL A 52 0.10 2.73 0.20
N ALA A 53 0.51 3.48 1.22
CA ALA A 53 0.62 4.94 1.14
C ALA A 53 1.65 5.38 0.08
N ASP A 54 2.80 4.71 0.02
CA ASP A 54 3.86 4.97 -0.96
C ASP A 54 3.39 4.67 -2.40
N VAL A 55 2.66 3.57 -2.61
CA VAL A 55 2.08 3.24 -3.93
C VAL A 55 1.03 4.26 -4.34
N VAL A 56 0.13 4.63 -3.42
CA VAL A 56 -0.96 5.56 -3.69
C VAL A 56 -0.47 6.99 -3.96
N SER A 57 0.61 7.40 -3.31
CA SER A 57 1.28 8.69 -3.57
C SER A 57 2.12 8.67 -4.86
N GLY A 58 2.37 7.49 -5.44
CA GLY A 58 3.22 7.31 -6.61
C GLY A 58 4.71 7.35 -6.31
N ALA A 59 5.11 7.26 -5.05
CA ALA A 59 6.51 7.22 -4.64
C ALA A 59 7.19 5.91 -5.09
N ILE A 60 6.44 4.80 -5.09
CA ILE A 60 6.91 3.48 -5.54
C ILE A 60 5.85 2.77 -6.39
N THR A 61 6.28 1.80 -7.19
CA THR A 61 5.37 0.93 -7.94
C THR A 61 4.80 -0.19 -7.06
N PRO A 62 3.66 -0.80 -7.43
CA PRO A 62 3.13 -1.98 -6.73
C PRO A 62 4.13 -3.14 -6.62
N SER A 63 4.99 -3.34 -7.63
CA SER A 63 6.03 -4.37 -7.62
C SER A 63 7.12 -4.07 -6.59
N GLN A 64 7.60 -2.82 -6.54
CA GLN A 64 8.59 -2.40 -5.54
C GLN A 64 8.04 -2.52 -4.11
N ALA A 65 6.76 -2.21 -3.91
CA ALA A 65 6.08 -2.40 -2.64
C ALA A 65 6.05 -3.86 -2.21
N LEU A 66 5.78 -4.78 -3.14
CA LEU A 66 5.81 -6.21 -2.88
C LEU A 66 7.21 -6.69 -2.47
N ASP A 67 8.24 -6.32 -3.23
CA ASP A 67 9.63 -6.72 -2.95
C ASP A 67 10.04 -6.30 -1.53
N ARG A 68 9.75 -5.04 -1.16
CA ARG A 68 10.01 -4.51 0.19
C ARG A 68 9.26 -5.28 1.27
N LEU A 69 7.99 -5.62 1.06
CA LEU A 69 7.20 -6.38 2.03
C LEU A 69 7.72 -7.81 2.21
N MET A 70 8.22 -8.44 1.14
CA MET A 70 8.81 -9.77 1.20
C MET A 70 10.11 -9.76 2.03
N GLU A 71 10.97 -8.75 1.85
CA GLU A 71 12.18 -8.59 2.65
C GLU A 71 11.89 -8.45 4.16
N ILE A 72 10.85 -7.69 4.51
CA ILE A 72 10.42 -7.50 5.91
C ILE A 72 9.90 -8.81 6.49
N THR A 73 9.07 -9.54 5.72
CA THR A 73 8.48 -10.80 6.16
C THR A 73 9.55 -11.85 6.42
N THR A 74 10.50 -12.02 5.49
CA THR A 74 11.62 -12.97 5.65
C THR A 74 12.48 -12.63 6.88
N ARG A 75 12.69 -11.35 7.18
CA ARG A 75 13.40 -10.93 8.40
C ARG A 75 12.60 -11.26 9.66
N ALA A 76 11.29 -10.99 9.67
CA ALA A 76 10.42 -11.24 10.82
C ALA A 76 10.29 -12.74 11.13
N GLU A 77 10.19 -13.59 10.11
CA GLU A 77 10.15 -15.05 10.28
C GLU A 77 11.47 -15.60 10.84
N ASN A 78 12.62 -15.07 10.42
CA ASN A 78 13.91 -15.44 10.97
C ASN A 78 14.13 -14.96 12.41
N PHE A 79 13.38 -13.95 12.88
CA PHE A 79 13.46 -13.46 14.26
C PHE A 79 12.69 -14.34 15.26
N ILE A 80 11.73 -15.12 14.79
CA ILE A 80 10.90 -16.02 15.62
C ILE A 80 11.52 -17.42 15.75
N ARG A 81 12.60 -17.70 15.02
CA ARG A 81 13.31 -18.99 15.01
C ARG A 81 14.50 -18.99 15.96
#